data_AF-A0A656K2G0-F1
#
_entry.id   AF-A0A656K2G0-F1
#
_cell.length_a   1.000
_cell.length_b   1.000
_cell.length_c   1.000
_cell.angle_alpha   90.00
_cell.angle_beta   90.00
_cell.angle_gamma   90.00
#
_symmetry.space_group_name_H-M   'P 1'
#
loop_
_entity.id
_entity.type
_entity.pdbx_description
1 polymer ?
#
loop_
_entity_poly.entity_id
_entity_poly.type
_entity_poly.pdbx_seq_one_letter_code
_entity_poly.pdbx_strand_id
1 'polypeptide(L)'
;MHGTDAILAKAGQAIDHALTEPSEASVAQASVVVAQAKVLSAQIALLTSSKLFELAGTRSVLGKLNLDRHWRNARTHTLHDPARWKYHLIGNQVLNGIAPPRHAWN
;
A
#
# COMPACT_ATOMS: atom_id res chain seq x y z
N MET A 1 2.67 10.61 6.44
CA MET A 1 1.55 9.98 7.17
C MET A 1 0.22 10.45 6.59
N HIS A 2 -0.11 11.76 6.63
CA HIS A 2 -1.39 12.27 6.13
C HIS A 2 -1.77 11.85 4.69
N GLY A 3 -0.81 11.81 3.76
CA GLY A 3 -1.07 11.33 2.39
C GLY A 3 -1.43 9.83 2.32
N THR A 4 -0.86 9.00 3.19
CA THR A 4 -1.18 7.56 3.30
C THR A 4 -2.56 7.36 3.88
N ASP A 5 -2.90 8.11 4.93
CA ASP A 5 -4.21 8.01 5.58
C ASP A 5 -5.31 8.47 4.61
N ALA A 6 -5.05 9.54 3.85
CA ALA A 6 -5.97 10.03 2.83
C ALA A 6 -6.19 9.01 1.70
N ILE A 7 -5.13 8.38 1.16
CA ILE A 7 -5.29 7.38 0.09
C ILE A 7 -5.93 6.09 0.62
N LEU A 8 -5.66 5.72 1.87
CA LEU A 8 -6.29 4.56 2.51
C LEU A 8 -7.80 4.79 2.69
N ALA A 9 -8.20 5.97 3.17
CA ALA A 9 -9.61 6.35 3.27
C ALA A 9 -10.28 6.35 1.89
N LYS A 10 -9.61 6.90 0.86
CA LYS A 10 -10.11 6.88 -0.53
C LYS A 10 -10.27 5.46 -1.07
N ALA A 11 -9.36 4.55 -0.74
CA ALA A 11 -9.47 3.14 -1.12
C ALA A 11 -10.69 2.48 -0.47
N GLY A 12 -10.94 2.73 0.82
CA GLY A 12 -12.14 2.28 1.51
C GLY A 12 -13.42 2.76 0.84
N GLN A 13 -13.52 4.08 0.58
CA GLN A 13 -14.67 4.66 -0.11
C GLN A 13 -14.89 4.07 -1.51
N ALA A 14 -13.82 3.80 -2.27
CA ALA A 14 -13.93 3.19 -3.59
C ALA A 14 -14.43 1.74 -3.52
N ILE A 15 -14.01 0.98 -2.50
CA ILE A 15 -14.53 -0.36 -2.23
C ILE A 15 -16.02 -0.29 -1.87
N ASP A 16 -16.40 0.60 -0.95
CA ASP A 16 -17.81 0.76 -0.53
C ASP A 16 -18.71 1.12 -1.72
N HIS A 17 -18.24 2.00 -2.60
CA HIS A 17 -18.97 2.32 -3.84
C HIS A 17 -19.09 1.11 -4.77
N ALA A 18 -18.00 0.34 -4.97
CA ALA A 18 -18.05 -0.86 -5.81
C ALA A 18 -18.95 -1.98 -5.23
N LEU A 19 -19.13 -2.01 -3.91
CA LEU A 19 -20.03 -2.95 -3.24
C LEU A 19 -21.51 -2.51 -3.33
N THR A 20 -21.77 -1.21 -3.26
CA THR A 20 -23.14 -0.65 -3.34
C THR A 20 -23.65 -0.60 -4.78
N GLU A 21 -22.80 -0.22 -5.72
CA GLU A 21 -23.11 -0.09 -7.15
C GLU A 21 -22.07 -0.86 -8.01
N PRO A 22 -22.17 -2.21 -8.05
CA PRO A 22 -21.19 -3.03 -8.74
C PRO A 22 -21.28 -2.86 -10.26
N SER A 23 -20.17 -2.43 -10.87
CA SER A 23 -19.98 -2.32 -12.31
C SER A 23 -18.53 -2.62 -12.67
N GLU A 24 -18.24 -2.79 -13.95
CA GLU A 24 -16.84 -2.94 -14.40
C GLU A 24 -16.01 -1.71 -14.07
N ALA A 25 -16.59 -0.52 -14.26
CA ALA A 25 -15.94 0.74 -13.97
C ALA A 25 -15.70 0.94 -12.46
N SER A 26 -16.69 0.69 -11.60
CA SER A 26 -16.55 0.88 -10.15
C SER A 26 -15.54 -0.12 -9.55
N VAL A 27 -15.55 -1.37 -9.99
CA VAL A 27 -14.55 -2.37 -9.57
C VAL A 27 -13.15 -2.02 -10.07
N ALA A 28 -13.00 -1.61 -11.34
CA ALA A 28 -11.70 -1.19 -11.87
C ALA A 28 -11.14 0.01 -11.10
N GLN A 29 -11.98 1.00 -10.80
CA GLN A 29 -11.60 2.17 -10.01
C GLN A 29 -11.16 1.78 -8.60
N ALA A 30 -11.90 0.91 -7.92
CA ALA A 30 -11.53 0.40 -6.60
C ALA A 30 -10.16 -0.30 -6.64
N SER A 31 -9.93 -1.18 -7.62
CA SER A 31 -8.66 -1.90 -7.79
C SER A 31 -7.48 -0.94 -7.95
N VAL A 32 -7.62 0.11 -8.76
CA VAL A 32 -6.55 1.11 -8.98
C VAL A 32 -6.23 1.87 -7.70
N VAL A 33 -7.25 2.35 -6.97
CA VAL A 33 -7.03 3.12 -5.75
C VAL A 33 -6.45 2.23 -4.63
N VAL A 34 -6.89 0.97 -4.53
CA VAL A 34 -6.31 -0.01 -3.60
C VAL A 34 -4.86 -0.30 -3.94
N ALA A 35 -4.52 -0.45 -5.22
CA ALA A 35 -3.14 -0.62 -5.66
C ALA A 35 -2.27 0.59 -5.28
N GLN A 36 -2.77 1.81 -5.45
CA GLN A 36 -2.08 3.04 -5.03
C GLN A 36 -1.87 3.07 -3.51
N ALA A 37 -2.91 2.77 -2.74
CA ALA A 37 -2.82 2.72 -1.28
C ALA A 37 -1.81 1.69 -0.79
N LYS A 38 -1.80 0.49 -1.40
CA LYS A 38 -0.86 -0.59 -1.09
C LYS A 38 0.59 -0.18 -1.34
N VAL A 39 0.87 0.40 -2.49
CA VAL A 39 2.21 0.86 -2.85
C VAL A 39 2.70 1.90 -1.84
N LEU A 40 1.88 2.92 -1.56
CA LEU A 40 2.26 4.01 -0.70
C LEU A 40 2.42 3.57 0.77
N SER A 41 1.52 2.72 1.26
CA SER A 41 1.59 2.21 2.64
C SER A 41 2.81 1.30 2.84
N ALA A 42 3.14 0.45 1.86
CA ALA A 42 4.33 -0.40 1.91
C ALA A 42 5.63 0.43 1.96
N GLN A 43 5.75 1.44 1.10
CA GLN A 43 6.90 2.34 1.10
C GLN A 43 7.06 3.08 2.41
N ILE A 44 5.96 3.62 2.95
CA ILE A 44 6.00 4.41 4.18
C ILE A 44 6.26 3.54 5.40
N ALA A 45 5.69 2.33 5.47
CA ALA A 45 5.99 1.39 6.54
C ALA A 45 7.48 1.03 6.61
N LEU A 46 8.10 0.75 5.46
CA LEU A 46 9.54 0.44 5.37
C LEU A 46 10.40 1.67 5.69
N LEU A 47 10.05 2.85 5.17
CA LEU A 47 10.78 4.08 5.41
C LEU A 47 10.71 4.50 6.88
N THR A 48 9.51 4.58 7.45
CA THR A 48 9.30 5.02 8.83
C THR A 48 9.95 4.06 9.83
N SER A 49 9.82 2.75 9.63
CA SER A 49 10.47 1.77 10.52
C SER A 49 12.00 1.84 10.46
N SER A 50 12.57 2.21 9.32
CA SER A 50 14.02 2.48 9.20
C SER A 50 14.41 3.81 9.86
N LYS A 51 13.68 4.90 9.56
CA LYS A 51 13.93 6.25 10.08
C LYS A 51 13.76 6.38 11.58
N LEU A 52 12.99 5.48 12.21
CA LEU A 52 12.85 5.40 13.66
C LEU A 52 14.21 5.41 14.39
N PHE A 53 15.20 4.69 13.86
CA PHE A 53 16.52 4.58 14.50
C PHE A 53 17.37 5.84 14.35
N GLU A 54 17.24 6.57 13.24
CA GLU A 54 17.90 7.86 13.04
C GLU A 54 17.41 8.89 14.07
N LEU A 55 16.11 8.87 14.38
CA LEU A 55 15.51 9.77 15.37
C LEU A 55 15.83 9.34 16.82
N ALA A 56 15.73 8.04 17.12
CA ALA A 56 15.80 7.54 18.50
C ALA A 56 17.24 7.30 19.01
N GLY A 57 18.23 7.30 18.11
CA GLY A 57 19.64 7.15 18.45
C GLY A 57 20.03 5.74 18.88
N THR A 58 21.31 5.54 19.24
CA THR A 58 21.92 4.20 19.42
C THR A 58 21.21 3.31 20.44
N ARG A 59 20.65 3.88 21.53
CA ARG A 59 19.93 3.10 22.55
C ARG A 59 18.65 2.44 22.04
N SER A 60 18.11 2.87 20.90
CA SER A 60 16.93 2.28 20.28
C SER A 60 17.17 0.86 19.74
N VAL A 61 18.42 0.46 19.53
CA VAL A 61 18.76 -0.90 19.05
C VAL A 61 18.83 -1.96 20.16
N LEU A 62 18.57 -1.57 21.41
CA LEU A 62 18.58 -2.53 22.52
C LEU A 62 17.47 -3.58 22.31
N GLY A 63 17.85 -4.86 22.36
CA GLY A 63 16.92 -5.98 22.11
C GLY A 63 15.67 -5.95 22.98
N LYS A 64 15.77 -5.44 24.22
CA LYS A 64 14.60 -5.27 25.12
C LYS A 64 13.50 -4.34 24.58
N LEU A 65 13.83 -3.44 23.66
CA LEU A 65 12.88 -2.52 23.02
C LEU A 65 12.24 -3.14 21.77
N ASN A 66 12.93 -4.09 21.12
CA ASN A 66 12.45 -4.84 19.96
C ASN A 66 11.87 -3.94 18.84
N LEU A 67 12.43 -2.74 18.63
CA LEU A 67 11.90 -1.75 17.69
C LEU A 67 12.09 -2.16 16.23
N ASP A 68 13.10 -2.98 15.95
CA ASP A 68 13.39 -3.56 14.64
C ASP A 68 12.28 -4.49 14.15
N ARG A 69 11.40 -4.97 15.05
CA ARG A 69 10.21 -5.78 14.69
C ARG A 69 9.32 -5.08 13.67
N HIS A 70 9.22 -3.76 13.72
CA HIS A 70 8.37 -3.00 12.79
C HIS A 70 8.89 -3.12 11.36
N TRP A 71 10.21 -2.99 11.18
CA TRP A 71 10.84 -3.17 9.88
C TRP A 71 10.76 -4.61 9.41
N ARG A 72 11.07 -5.59 10.28
CA ARG A 72 10.98 -7.02 9.93
C ARG A 72 9.57 -7.41 9.49
N ASN A 73 8.56 -7.02 10.25
CA ASN A 73 7.16 -7.32 9.93
C ASN A 73 6.73 -6.65 8.62
N ALA A 74 7.03 -5.36 8.44
CA ALA A 74 6.74 -4.65 7.20
C ALA A 74 7.45 -5.31 6.00
N ARG A 75 8.72 -5.67 6.15
CA ARG A 75 9.49 -6.31 5.08
C ARG A 75 8.91 -7.65 4.70
N THR A 76 8.60 -8.51 5.67
CA THR A 76 7.98 -9.81 5.40
C THR A 76 6.62 -9.64 4.73
N HIS A 77 5.75 -8.79 5.29
CA HIS A 77 4.39 -8.64 4.78
C HIS A 77 4.36 -8.03 3.37
N THR A 78 5.21 -7.06 3.07
CA THR A 78 5.23 -6.40 1.75
C THR A 78 5.75 -7.28 0.61
N LEU A 79 6.34 -8.45 0.91
CA LEU A 79 6.88 -9.37 -0.11
C LEU A 79 5.84 -10.34 -0.69
N HIS A 80 4.69 -10.55 -0.02
CA HIS A 80 3.69 -11.52 -0.52
C HIS A 80 3.08 -11.12 -1.88
N ASP A 81 3.01 -9.81 -2.14
CA ASP A 81 2.45 -9.24 -3.37
C ASP A 81 3.39 -8.13 -3.87
N PRO A 82 4.19 -8.42 -4.92
CA PRO A 82 5.24 -7.53 -5.38
C PRO A 82 4.70 -6.18 -5.88
N ALA A 83 5.13 -5.09 -5.24
CA ALA A 83 4.76 -3.71 -5.62
C ALA A 83 5.02 -3.36 -7.10
N ARG A 84 6.00 -4.01 -7.74
CA ARG A 84 6.29 -3.84 -9.19
C ARG A 84 5.06 -4.07 -10.07
N TRP A 85 4.21 -5.04 -9.71
CA TRP A 85 3.01 -5.34 -10.49
C TRP A 85 1.92 -4.29 -10.27
N LYS A 86 1.82 -3.74 -9.06
CA LYS A 86 0.92 -2.63 -8.77
C LYS A 86 1.31 -1.37 -9.55
N TYR A 87 2.60 -1.05 -9.68
CA TYR A 87 3.03 0.05 -10.53
C TYR A 87 2.66 -0.15 -12.00
N HIS A 88 2.84 -1.36 -12.52
CA HIS A 88 2.44 -1.69 -13.89
C HIS A 88 0.94 -1.48 -14.09
N LEU A 89 0.11 -2.00 -13.19
CA LEU A 89 -1.35 -1.86 -13.23
C LEU A 89 -1.80 -0.40 -13.16
N ILE A 90 -1.27 0.36 -12.19
CA ILE A 90 -1.59 1.79 -12.03
C ILE A 90 -1.15 2.56 -13.28
N GLY A 91 0.06 2.31 -13.77
CA GLY A 91 0.62 2.96 -14.95
C GLY A 91 -0.19 2.66 -16.21
N ASN A 92 -0.59 1.41 -16.41
CA ASN A 92 -1.37 0.99 -17.58
C ASN A 92 -2.76 1.66 -17.58
N GLN A 93 -3.40 1.78 -16.40
CA GLN A 93 -4.64 2.53 -16.28
C GLN A 93 -4.44 4.02 -16.57
N VAL A 94 -3.44 4.65 -15.95
CA VAL A 94 -3.22 6.11 -16.05
C VAL A 94 -2.79 6.53 -17.45
N LEU A 95 -1.94 5.73 -18.11
CA LEU A 95 -1.35 6.08 -19.41
C LEU A 95 -2.17 5.57 -20.60
N ASN A 96 -2.77 4.38 -20.47
CA ASN A 96 -3.43 3.71 -21.60
C ASN A 96 -4.95 3.55 -21.41
N GLY A 97 -5.50 3.91 -20.23
CA GLY A 97 -6.92 3.72 -19.92
C GLY A 97 -7.35 2.25 -19.81
N ILE A 98 -6.40 1.32 -19.68
CA ILE A 98 -6.67 -0.12 -19.64
C ILE A 98 -6.96 -0.54 -18.20
N ALA A 99 -8.20 -0.94 -17.96
CA ALA A 99 -8.68 -1.41 -16.66
C ALA A 99 -7.84 -2.58 -16.13
N PRO A 100 -7.62 -2.65 -14.80
CA PRO A 100 -6.96 -3.80 -14.19
C PRO A 100 -7.67 -5.11 -14.52
N PRO A 101 -6.93 -6.21 -14.78
CA PRO A 101 -7.56 -7.51 -14.96
C PRO A 101 -8.30 -7.92 -13.68
N ARG A 102 -9.36 -8.72 -13.80
CA ARG A 102 -10.13 -9.21 -12.64
C ARG A 102 -9.50 -10.49 -12.08
N HIS A 103 -8.47 -10.35 -11.26
CA HIS A 103 -7.84 -11.46 -10.53
C HIS A 103 -7.63 -11.10 -9.06
N ALA A 104 -7.65 -12.11 -8.19
CA ALA A 104 -7.57 -11.93 -6.73
C ALA A 104 -6.27 -11.27 -6.23
N TRP A 105 -5.25 -11.16 -7.08
CA TRP A 105 -3.93 -10.60 -6.76
C TRP A 105 -3.65 -9.29 -7.50
N ASN A 106 -4.61 -8.77 -8.28
CA ASN A 106 -4.50 -7.49 -8.97
C ASN A 106 -4.78 -6.31 -8.05
#